data_AF-X1VQ45-F1
#
_entry.id   AF-X1VQ45-F1
#
_cell.length_a   1.000
_cell.length_b   1.000
_cell.length_c   1.000
_cell.angle_alpha   90.00
_cell.angle_beta   90.00
_cell.angle_gamma   90.00
#
_symmetry.space_group_name_H-M   'P 1'
#
loop_
_entity.id
_entity.type
_entity.pdbx_description
1 polymer ?
#
loop_
_entity_poly.entity_id
_entity_poly.type
_entity_poly.pdbx_seq_one_letter_code
_entity_poly.pdbx_strand_id
1 'polypeptide(L)'
;LLDLDFTPEAAAFILEVKAEVSPFSPINYAEFKDRAEKYRRAAGMGVVEMPEEIKMAASLVVTLTGEVKALEDSIEAESRGLVAEEIIPEETTKRLKSLQVKRNRAIATLEKAKSEYDRLVAEWRH
;
A
#
# COMPACT_ATOMS: atom_id res chain seq x y z
N LEU A 1 27.96 26.96 18.56
CA LEU A 1 28.38 25.98 17.55
C LEU A 1 29.89 25.91 17.47
N LEU A 2 30.59 27.04 17.32
CA LEU A 2 32.05 27.11 17.51
C LEU A 2 32.47 26.67 18.93
N ASP A 3 31.69 27.04 19.95
CA ASP A 3 31.91 26.60 21.35
C ASP A 3 31.62 25.11 21.61
N LEU A 4 31.21 24.37 20.58
CA LEU A 4 30.98 22.92 20.60
C LEU A 4 31.98 22.20 19.67
N ASP A 5 33.15 22.80 19.42
CA ASP A 5 34.24 22.29 18.56
C ASP A 5 33.88 22.08 17.08
N PHE A 6 32.81 22.70 16.58
CA PHE A 6 32.55 22.70 15.14
C PHE A 6 33.48 23.68 14.43
N THR A 7 34.00 23.30 13.26
CA THR A 7 34.77 24.23 12.42
C THR A 7 33.87 25.38 11.96
N PRO A 8 34.43 26.57 11.66
CA PRO A 8 33.67 27.71 11.17
C PRO A 8 32.80 27.37 9.96
N GLU A 9 33.30 26.52 9.06
CA GLU A 9 32.58 26.06 7.87
C GLU A 9 31.40 25.14 8.24
N ALA A 10 31.60 24.23 9.19
CA ALA A 10 30.54 23.34 9.67
C ALA A 10 29.45 24.09 10.44
N ALA A 11 29.84 25.09 11.24
CA ALA A 11 28.90 25.94 11.97
C ALA A 11 28.06 26.80 11.01
N ALA A 12 28.68 27.34 9.95
CA ALA A 12 27.97 28.08 8.90
C ALA A 12 26.98 27.18 8.15
N PHE A 13 27.38 25.98 7.77
CA PHE A 13 26.49 25.01 7.11
C PHE A 13 25.28 24.64 7.98
N ILE A 14 25.48 24.37 9.27
CA ILE A 14 24.39 24.01 10.20
C ILE A 14 23.39 25.18 10.38
N LEU A 15 23.88 26.43 10.38
CA LEU A 15 23.01 27.62 10.47
C LEU A 15 22.29 27.92 9.15
N GLU A 16 22.90 27.59 8.01
CA GLU A 16 22.36 27.84 6.67
C GLU A 16 21.32 26.80 6.24
N VAL A 17 21.46 25.55 6.69
CA VAL A 17 20.47 24.48 6.48
C VAL A 17 19.25 24.73 7.35
N LYS A 18 18.29 25.53 6.83
CA LYS A 18 16.94 25.63 7.38
C LYS A 18 16.38 24.22 7.57
N ALA A 19 15.98 23.89 8.79
CA ALA A 19 15.47 22.57 9.18
C ALA A 19 14.31 22.05 8.30
N GLU A 20 13.64 22.94 7.55
CA GLU A 20 12.56 22.62 6.61
C GLU A 20 13.04 21.93 5.31
N VAL A 21 14.31 22.08 4.90
CA VAL A 21 14.85 21.51 3.66
C VAL A 21 16.26 20.96 3.90
N SER A 22 16.46 20.23 4.99
CA SER A 22 17.70 19.47 5.16
C SER A 22 17.78 18.40 4.06
N PRO A 23 18.88 18.32 3.28
CA PRO A 23 19.07 17.24 2.30
C PRO A 23 19.17 15.85 2.96
N PHE A 24 19.28 15.83 4.29
CA PHE A 24 19.30 14.63 5.11
C PHE A 24 17.94 14.30 5.76
N SER A 25 16.96 15.20 5.69
CA SER A 25 15.60 14.92 6.16
C SER A 25 14.83 14.14 5.09
N PRO A 26 14.21 13.00 5.44
CA PRO A 26 13.40 12.24 4.50
C PRO A 26 12.21 13.08 4.00
N ILE A 27 11.98 13.06 2.69
CA ILE A 27 11.01 13.91 1.98
C ILE A 27 9.58 13.40 2.23
N ASN A 28 9.43 12.12 2.56
CA ASN A 28 8.16 11.50 2.86
C ASN A 28 8.28 10.40 3.93
N TYR A 29 7.12 9.96 4.42
CA TYR A 29 7.03 8.96 5.47
C TYR A 29 7.65 7.60 5.08
N ALA A 30 7.62 7.25 3.78
CA ALA A 30 8.22 6.01 3.29
C ALA A 30 9.75 6.04 3.36
N GLU A 31 10.38 7.15 2.96
CA GLU A 31 11.83 7.35 3.11
C GLU A 31 12.27 7.39 4.57
N PHE A 32 11.45 7.97 5.46
CA PHE A 32 11.71 7.97 6.89
C PHE A 32 11.73 6.54 7.45
N LYS A 33 10.74 5.72 7.07
CA LYS A 33 10.64 4.33 7.52
C LYS A 33 11.82 3.48 7.02
N ASP A 34 12.18 3.58 5.74
CA ASP A 34 13.31 2.84 5.16
C ASP A 34 14.66 3.22 5.80
N ARG A 35 14.90 4.53 6.03
CA ARG A 35 16.10 4.97 6.77
C ARG A 35 16.10 4.50 8.22
N ALA A 36 14.97 4.59 8.92
CA ALA A 36 14.85 4.15 10.31
C ALA A 36 15.03 2.64 10.48
N GLU A 37 14.60 1.83 9.50
CA GLU A 37 14.84 0.38 9.47
C GLU A 37 16.33 0.06 9.23
N LYS A 38 16.99 0.76 8.30
CA LYS A 38 18.44 0.64 8.07
C LYS A 38 19.26 1.00 9.30
N TYR A 39 18.91 2.08 10.00
CA TYR A 39 19.56 2.46 11.26
C TYR A 39 19.33 1.42 12.37
N ARG A 40 18.12 0.84 12.48
CA ARG A 40 17.85 -0.25 13.43
C ARG A 40 18.69 -1.50 13.15
N ARG A 41 18.81 -1.90 11.88
CA ARG A 41 19.73 -2.98 11.45
C ARG A 41 21.18 -2.68 11.82
N ALA A 42 21.65 -1.46 11.52
CA ALA A 42 23.03 -1.05 11.80
C ALA A 42 23.33 -0.94 13.31
N ALA A 43 22.34 -0.58 14.12
CA ALA A 43 22.44 -0.50 15.57
C ALA A 43 22.32 -1.87 16.29
N GLY A 44 22.20 -2.98 15.54
CA GLY A 44 22.03 -4.31 16.12
C GLY A 44 20.70 -4.50 16.86
N MET A 45 19.76 -3.55 16.72
CA MET A 45 18.40 -3.69 17.23
C MET A 45 17.67 -4.66 16.31
N GLY A 46 17.40 -5.87 16.82
CA GLY A 46 16.80 -6.97 16.07
C GLY A 46 15.64 -6.49 15.21
N VAL A 47 15.86 -6.43 13.89
CA VAL A 47 14.75 -6.37 12.95
C VAL A 47 14.16 -7.75 12.99
N VAL A 48 13.01 -7.89 13.66
CA VAL A 48 12.20 -9.08 13.49
C VAL A 48 11.81 -9.07 12.02
N GLU A 49 12.45 -9.91 11.21
CA GLU A 49 12.09 -10.03 9.81
C GLU A 49 10.66 -10.55 9.74
N MET A 50 9.84 -9.86 8.96
CA MET A 50 8.46 -10.28 8.74
C MET A 50 8.48 -11.67 8.09
N PRO A 51 7.81 -12.67 8.67
CA PRO A 51 7.73 -14.01 8.11
C PRO A 51 7.26 -14.02 6.66
N GLU A 52 7.80 -14.95 5.87
CA GLU A 52 7.41 -15.12 4.46
C GLU A 52 5.91 -15.40 4.30
N GLU A 53 5.29 -16.07 5.27
CA GLU A 53 3.84 -16.33 5.29
C GLU A 53 3.02 -15.04 5.27
N ILE A 54 3.45 -14.01 6.02
CA ILE A 54 2.79 -12.70 6.05
C ILE A 54 3.00 -11.96 4.72
N LYS A 55 4.20 -12.05 4.14
CA LYS A 55 4.49 -11.46 2.81
C LYS A 55 3.63 -12.09 1.72
N MET A 56 3.48 -13.41 1.74
CA MET A 56 2.63 -14.15 0.80
C MET A 56 1.15 -13.79 0.97
N ALA A 57 0.66 -13.72 2.21
CA ALA A 57 -0.71 -13.27 2.50
C ALA A 57 -0.95 -11.83 2.02
N ALA A 58 0.00 -10.92 2.27
CA ALA A 58 -0.07 -9.54 1.78
C ALA A 58 -0.11 -9.47 0.25
N SER A 59 0.75 -10.24 -0.43
CA SER A 59 0.76 -10.32 -1.90
C SER A 59 -0.59 -10.80 -2.43
N LEU A 60 -1.19 -11.81 -1.80
CA LEU A 60 -2.50 -12.33 -2.20
C LEU A 60 -3.60 -11.28 -2.07
N VAL A 61 -3.60 -10.52 -0.96
CA VAL A 61 -4.56 -9.42 -0.75
C VAL A 61 -4.41 -8.34 -1.84
N VAL A 62 -3.18 -7.98 -2.21
CA VAL A 62 -2.92 -7.00 -3.29
C VAL A 62 -3.46 -7.51 -4.62
N THR A 63 -3.16 -8.76 -5.00
CA THR A 63 -3.63 -9.37 -6.24
C THR A 63 -5.15 -9.39 -6.31
N LEU A 64 -5.83 -9.88 -5.26
CA LEU A 64 -7.28 -9.96 -5.20
C LEU A 64 -7.94 -8.56 -5.22
N THR A 65 -7.29 -7.56 -4.64
CA THR A 65 -7.76 -6.16 -4.73
C THR A 65 -7.72 -5.65 -6.17
N GLY A 66 -6.66 -5.98 -6.91
CA GLY A 66 -6.55 -5.67 -8.34
C GLY A 66 -7.64 -6.36 -9.18
N GLU A 67 -7.93 -7.63 -8.89
CA GLU A 67 -8.99 -8.40 -9.57
C GLU A 67 -10.39 -7.80 -9.31
N VAL A 68 -10.69 -7.44 -8.07
CA VAL A 68 -11.98 -6.78 -7.73
C VAL A 68 -12.12 -5.48 -8.50
N LYS A 69 -11.06 -4.66 -8.53
CA LYS A 69 -11.06 -3.39 -9.28
C LYS A 69 -11.28 -3.60 -10.78
N ALA A 70 -10.60 -4.58 -11.38
CA ALA A 70 -10.79 -4.89 -12.81
C ALA A 70 -12.23 -5.34 -13.12
N LEU A 71 -12.88 -6.07 -12.20
CA LEU A 71 -14.29 -6.44 -12.33
C LEU A 71 -15.22 -5.24 -12.16
N GLU A 72 -14.91 -4.31 -11.26
CA GLU A 72 -15.64 -3.05 -11.10
C GLU A 72 -15.56 -2.19 -12.37
N ASP A 73 -14.37 -2.01 -12.93
CA ASP A 73 -14.16 -1.28 -14.18
C ASP A 73 -14.93 -1.94 -15.34
N SER A 74 -14.96 -3.27 -15.40
CA SER A 74 -15.71 -4.02 -16.42
C SER A 74 -17.23 -3.85 -16.27
N ILE A 75 -17.74 -3.85 -15.03
CA ILE A 75 -19.16 -3.60 -14.75
C ILE A 75 -19.52 -2.16 -15.12
N GLU A 76 -18.66 -1.20 -14.82
CA GLU A 76 -18.89 0.20 -15.14
C GLU A 76 -18.95 0.39 -16.66
N ALA A 77 -17.99 -0.17 -17.41
CA ALA A 77 -17.99 -0.11 -18.87
C ALA A 77 -19.27 -0.72 -19.49
N GLU A 78 -19.68 -1.91 -19.03
CA GLU A 78 -20.90 -2.56 -19.51
C GLU A 78 -22.16 -1.75 -19.14
N SER A 79 -22.20 -1.17 -17.93
CA SER A 79 -23.32 -0.33 -17.48
C SER A 79 -23.45 0.97 -18.27
N ARG A 80 -22.33 1.59 -18.68
CA ARG A 80 -22.33 2.78 -19.54
C ARG A 80 -22.85 2.46 -20.94
N GLY A 81 -22.50 1.30 -21.50
CA GLY A 81 -23.04 0.83 -22.77
C GLY A 81 -24.57 0.64 -22.72
N LEU A 82 -25.08 0.11 -21.61
CA LEU A 82 -26.51 -0.08 -21.39
C LEU A 82 -27.32 1.21 -21.26
N VAL A 83 -26.75 2.26 -20.67
CA VAL A 83 -27.42 3.57 -20.51
C VAL A 83 -27.54 4.32 -21.84
N ALA A 84 -26.68 4.02 -22.81
CA ALA A 84 -26.68 4.66 -24.13
C ALA A 84 -27.72 4.08 -25.11
N GLU A 85 -28.25 2.89 -24.84
CA GLU A 85 -29.22 2.21 -25.71
C GLU A 85 -30.67 2.40 -25.21
N GLU A 86 -31.58 2.79 -26.10
CA GLU A 86 -33.01 2.98 -25.79
C GLU A 86 -33.76 1.65 -25.59
N ILE A 87 -33.22 0.55 -26.13
CA ILE A 87 -33.73 -0.81 -25.95
C ILE A 87 -32.59 -1.67 -25.39
N ILE A 88 -32.67 -2.01 -24.10
CA ILE A 88 -31.66 -2.81 -23.41
C ILE A 88 -31.73 -4.28 -23.88
N PRO A 89 -30.67 -4.84 -24.49
CA PRO A 89 -30.65 -6.24 -24.87
C PRO A 89 -30.65 -7.18 -23.66
N GLU A 90 -31.42 -8.26 -23.74
CA GLU A 90 -31.50 -9.26 -22.67
C GLU A 90 -30.16 -9.99 -22.44
N GLU A 91 -29.32 -10.05 -23.48
CA GLU A 91 -27.98 -10.64 -23.40
C GLU A 91 -27.04 -9.79 -22.54
N THR A 92 -27.05 -8.46 -22.73
CA THR A 92 -26.20 -7.51 -22.01
C THR A 92 -26.58 -7.46 -20.52
N THR A 93 -27.87 -7.53 -20.19
CA THR A 93 -28.32 -7.63 -18.79
C THR A 93 -27.91 -8.95 -18.12
N LYS A 94 -27.91 -10.07 -18.85
CA LYS A 94 -27.38 -11.36 -18.34
C LYS A 94 -25.87 -11.30 -18.10
N ARG A 95 -25.10 -10.69 -19.02
CA ARG A 95 -23.65 -10.49 -18.87
C ARG A 95 -23.33 -9.63 -17.65
N LEU A 96 -24.03 -8.51 -17.47
CA LEU A 96 -23.85 -7.62 -16.32
C LEU A 96 -24.15 -8.34 -15.00
N LYS A 97 -25.24 -9.10 -14.90
CA LYS A 97 -25.55 -9.91 -13.70
C LYS A 97 -24.45 -10.94 -13.42
N SER A 98 -23.92 -11.59 -14.46
CA SER A 98 -22.81 -12.54 -14.33
C SER A 98 -21.55 -11.87 -13.78
N LEU A 99 -21.20 -10.69 -14.28
CA LEU A 99 -20.06 -9.91 -13.79
C LEU A 99 -20.25 -9.48 -12.33
N GLN A 100 -21.46 -9.04 -11.95
CA GLN A 100 -21.78 -8.70 -10.56
C GLN A 100 -21.62 -9.90 -9.61
N VAL A 101 -22.08 -11.09 -10.01
CA VAL A 101 -21.89 -12.31 -9.21
C VAL A 101 -20.41 -12.65 -9.07
N LYS A 102 -19.61 -12.52 -10.14
CA LYS A 102 -18.16 -12.72 -10.08
C LYS A 102 -17.49 -11.71 -9.13
N ARG A 103 -17.86 -10.43 -9.20
CA ARG A 103 -17.38 -9.38 -8.29
C ARG A 103 -17.67 -9.72 -6.83
N ASN A 104 -18.91 -10.13 -6.52
CA ASN A 104 -19.30 -10.47 -5.16
C ASN A 104 -18.51 -11.67 -4.61
N ARG A 105 -18.23 -12.68 -5.46
CA ARG A 105 -17.37 -13.81 -5.07
C ARG A 105 -15.92 -13.37 -4.85
N ALA A 106 -15.38 -12.50 -5.71
CA ALA A 106 -14.03 -11.98 -5.56
C ALA A 106 -13.88 -11.15 -4.26
N ILE A 107 -14.88 -10.33 -3.92
CA ILE A 107 -14.92 -9.57 -2.66
C ILE A 107 -14.93 -10.52 -1.46
N ALA A 108 -15.78 -11.55 -1.46
CA ALA A 108 -15.83 -12.51 -0.36
C ALA A 108 -14.49 -13.24 -0.18
N THR A 109 -13.78 -13.55 -1.26
CA THR A 109 -12.43 -14.15 -1.21
C THR A 109 -11.40 -13.15 -0.69
N LEU A 110 -11.46 -11.89 -1.13
CA LEU A 110 -10.60 -10.81 -0.64
C LEU A 110 -10.79 -10.57 0.86
N GLU A 111 -12.02 -10.55 1.35
CA GLU A 111 -12.30 -10.41 2.79
C GLU A 111 -11.69 -11.54 3.60
N LYS A 112 -11.79 -12.79 3.13
CA LYS A 112 -11.14 -13.92 3.79
C LYS A 112 -9.62 -13.79 3.82
N ALA A 113 -9.01 -13.39 2.69
CA ALA A 113 -7.57 -13.19 2.59
C ALA A 113 -7.08 -12.05 3.52
N LYS A 114 -7.86 -10.97 3.64
CA LYS A 114 -7.58 -9.87 4.59
C LYS A 114 -7.64 -10.34 6.04
N SER A 115 -8.70 -11.05 6.42
CA SER A 115 -8.83 -11.60 7.77
C SER A 115 -7.66 -12.52 8.12
N GLU A 116 -7.20 -13.35 7.17
CA GLU A 116 -6.04 -14.22 7.39
C GLU A 116 -4.73 -13.43 7.50
N TYR A 117 -4.52 -12.41 6.67
CA TYR A 117 -3.40 -11.51 6.80
C TYR A 117 -3.38 -10.81 8.17
N ASP A 118 -4.52 -10.27 8.60
CA ASP A 118 -4.67 -9.57 9.88
C ASP A 118 -4.41 -10.52 11.06
N ARG A 119 -4.86 -11.78 10.97
CA ARG A 119 -4.58 -12.83 11.96
C ARG A 119 -3.07 -13.08 12.08
N LEU A 120 -2.39 -13.32 10.96
CA LEU A 120 -0.94 -13.59 10.94
C LEU A 120 -0.12 -12.39 11.43
N VAL A 121 -0.54 -11.17 11.08
CA VAL A 121 0.11 -9.95 11.58
C VAL A 121 -0.10 -9.78 13.08
N ALA A 122 -1.29 -10.08 13.60
CA ALA A 122 -1.55 -10.04 15.04
C ALA A 122 -0.68 -11.06 15.78
N GLU A 123 -0.61 -12.31 15.30
CA GLU A 123 0.23 -13.37 15.87
C GLU A 123 1.72 -13.01 15.86
N TRP A 124 2.20 -12.31 14.83
CA TRP A 124 3.60 -11.89 14.76
C TRP A 124 3.94 -10.68 15.65
N ARG A 125 2.96 -9.82 15.94
CA ARG A 125 3.16 -8.61 16.77
C ARG A 125 3.08 -8.89 18.28
N HIS A 126 2.49 -10.02 18.68
CA HIS A 126 2.32 -10.45 20.06
C HIS A 126 3.40 -11.44 20.48
#